data_AF-A0A432PZN8-F1
#
_entry.id   AF-A0A432PZN8-F1
#
_cell.length_a   1.000
_cell.length_b   1.000
_cell.length_c   1.000
_cell.angle_alpha   90.00
_cell.angle_beta   90.00
_cell.angle_gamma   90.00
#
_symmetry.space_group_name_H-M   'P 1'
#
loop_
_entity.id
_entity.type
_entity.pdbx_description
1 polymer ?
#
loop_
_entity_poly.entity_id
_entity_poly.type
_entity_poly.pdbx_seq_one_letter_code
_entity_poly.pdbx_strand_id
1 'polypeptide(L)'
;KFQEKLKNSQEYLKILEEKLLNVENRIRELVEEIEYYEEKLKNLKLKESDIKRHYSREGVEEKRREYSKVRKKVSEMERALNELENELNKRNYELEYLEKEIETKTKEKEYLTERVESLKKEIEELNTFKEKTLKEVRNAEAKVYDLIKQKEKLEEDILNLKSELGKLKMEEESLKKGLFEKEKNLNLIEEKIENLSEELGKYKDLDIKEVVESTAKLKENLKKVSEEIQKLGSINFRAVEDYEEELKRFNDYKEKQQKLKEESKAIKKLIEETENKKRKVFLEAFNKVNRSLKRIFSFLSPGGKAEMLLDNPEDPFSGGIQLTVKPRGKDVQYLEAMSGGEKTLAALSLIFALQEYKPSPFYYFDEVDAHLDEVNAKKVGELIREKSKEAQFIVVTLREVVASFADKIIGVSSRGGVSEVFFLKNEALEEIIKEA
;
A
#
# COMPACT_ATOMS: atom_id res chain seq x y z
N LYS A 1 55.55 -137.10 35.51
CA LYS A 1 55.87 -135.87 34.75
C LYS A 1 55.03 -135.67 33.47
N PHE A 2 54.81 -136.68 32.60
CA PHE A 2 53.94 -136.51 31.41
C PHE A 2 52.43 -136.52 31.71
N GLN A 3 51.95 -137.36 32.62
CA GLN A 3 50.52 -137.40 33.00
C GLN A 3 50.03 -136.13 33.71
N GLU A 4 50.92 -135.45 34.45
CA GLU A 4 50.62 -134.19 35.15
C GLU A 4 50.48 -133.00 34.19
N LYS A 5 51.32 -132.96 33.13
CA LYS A 5 51.18 -131.99 32.04
C LYS A 5 49.92 -132.22 31.20
N LEU A 6 49.52 -133.47 30.98
CA LEU A 6 48.30 -133.80 30.24
C LEU A 6 47.04 -133.33 31.00
N LYS A 7 47.02 -133.53 32.32
CA LYS A 7 45.93 -133.11 33.20
C LYS A 7 45.81 -131.57 33.27
N ASN A 8 46.94 -130.87 33.40
CA ASN A 8 46.96 -129.40 33.37
C ASN A 8 46.56 -128.82 32.00
N SER A 9 46.94 -129.46 30.88
CA SER A 9 46.46 -129.04 29.55
C SER A 9 44.98 -129.31 29.34
N GLN A 10 44.42 -130.39 29.89
CA GLN A 10 42.98 -130.69 29.83
C GLN A 10 42.15 -129.73 30.69
N GLU A 11 42.63 -129.33 31.87
CA GLU A 11 42.02 -128.27 32.67
C GLU A 11 42.09 -126.91 31.96
N TYR A 12 43.22 -126.60 31.32
CA TYR A 12 43.37 -125.35 30.56
C TYR A 12 42.46 -125.29 29.31
N LEU A 13 42.26 -126.43 28.64
CA LEU A 13 41.31 -126.57 27.53
C LEU A 13 39.86 -126.36 27.98
N LYS A 14 39.46 -126.94 29.12
CA LYS A 14 38.13 -126.69 29.69
C LYS A 14 37.90 -125.22 30.04
N ILE A 15 38.90 -124.55 30.62
CA ILE A 15 38.82 -123.12 30.92
C ILE A 15 38.71 -122.28 29.64
N LEU A 16 39.42 -122.67 28.58
CA LEU A 16 39.33 -122.02 27.27
C LEU A 16 37.98 -122.26 26.60
N GLU A 17 37.42 -123.46 26.68
CA GLU A 17 36.09 -123.80 26.16
C GLU A 17 34.99 -123.03 26.90
N GLU A 18 35.06 -122.92 28.23
CA GLU A 18 34.13 -122.09 29.02
C GLU A 18 34.26 -120.61 28.67
N LYS A 19 35.48 -120.10 28.46
CA LYS A 19 35.69 -118.72 28.00
C LYS A 19 35.15 -118.49 26.59
N LEU A 20 35.37 -119.44 25.68
CA LEU A 20 34.85 -119.38 24.31
C LEU A 20 33.32 -119.34 24.34
N LEU A 21 32.69 -120.22 25.10
CA LEU A 21 31.23 -120.28 25.25
C LEU A 21 30.67 -118.97 25.84
N ASN A 22 31.34 -118.38 26.84
CA ASN A 22 30.94 -117.08 27.38
C ASN A 22 31.07 -115.95 26.36
N VAL A 23 32.14 -115.94 25.56
CA VAL A 23 32.32 -114.95 24.49
C VAL A 23 31.26 -115.14 23.40
N GLU A 24 30.95 -116.37 23.00
CA GLU A 24 29.90 -116.67 22.01
C GLU A 24 28.50 -116.27 22.49
N ASN A 25 28.20 -116.48 23.78
CA ASN A 25 26.96 -116.01 24.38
C ASN A 25 26.91 -114.48 24.43
N ARG A 26 28.02 -113.83 24.78
CA ARG A 26 28.10 -112.36 24.79
C ARG A 26 27.96 -111.76 23.39
N ILE A 27 28.51 -112.41 22.36
CA ILE A 27 28.32 -112.00 20.97
C ILE A 27 26.85 -112.13 20.58
N ARG A 28 26.16 -113.21 20.96
CA ARG A 28 24.72 -113.37 20.70
C ARG A 28 23.89 -112.27 21.35
N GLU A 29 24.13 -111.96 22.62
CA GLU A 29 23.46 -110.85 23.32
C GLU A 29 23.70 -109.51 22.62
N LEU A 30 24.93 -109.24 22.19
CA LEU A 30 25.27 -108.00 21.49
C LEU A 30 24.62 -107.90 20.11
N VAL A 31 24.47 -109.02 19.39
CA VAL A 31 23.77 -109.04 18.10
C VAL A 31 22.29 -108.69 18.29
N GLU A 32 21.63 -109.27 19.29
CA GLU A 32 20.23 -108.94 19.60
C GLU A 32 20.06 -107.47 20.04
N GLU A 33 20.99 -106.93 20.84
CA GLU A 33 20.99 -105.51 21.20
C GLU A 33 21.18 -104.61 19.97
N ILE A 34 22.11 -104.95 19.07
CA ILE A 34 22.35 -104.19 17.83
C ILE A 34 21.09 -104.15 16.97
N GLU A 35 20.44 -105.30 16.74
CA GLU A 35 19.20 -105.36 15.96
C GLU A 35 18.10 -104.49 16.57
N TYR A 36 17.92 -104.53 17.90
CA TYR A 36 16.97 -103.67 18.61
C TYR A 36 17.27 -102.18 18.42
N TYR A 37 18.54 -101.78 18.56
CA TYR A 37 18.93 -100.38 18.40
C TYR A 37 18.87 -99.91 16.95
N GLU A 38 19.16 -100.76 15.97
CA GLU A 38 18.99 -100.44 14.55
C GLU A 38 17.52 -100.17 14.18
N GLU A 39 16.60 -101.01 14.67
CA GLU A 39 15.17 -100.81 14.46
C GLU A 39 14.68 -99.52 15.14
N LYS A 40 15.12 -99.27 16.38
CA LYS A 40 14.81 -98.04 17.11
C LYS A 40 15.32 -96.80 16.37
N LEU A 41 16.51 -96.85 15.79
CA LEU A 41 17.12 -95.74 15.06
C LEU A 41 16.39 -95.48 13.73
N LYS A 42 15.92 -96.53 13.04
CA LYS A 42 15.07 -96.41 11.86
C LYS A 42 13.73 -95.72 12.18
N ASN A 43 13.08 -96.12 13.27
CA ASN A 43 11.83 -95.51 13.73
C ASN A 43 12.01 -94.04 14.15
N LEU A 44 13.13 -93.70 14.80
CA LEU A 44 13.45 -92.32 15.17
C LEU A 44 13.70 -91.44 13.94
N LYS A 45 14.41 -91.95 12.91
CA LYS A 45 14.62 -91.22 11.64
C LYS A 45 13.31 -90.95 10.90
N LEU A 46 12.38 -91.90 10.91
CA LEU A 46 11.05 -91.71 10.33
C LEU A 46 10.28 -90.60 11.05
N LYS A 47 10.22 -90.65 12.39
CA LYS A 47 9.59 -89.59 13.21
C LYS A 47 10.23 -88.22 12.98
N GLU A 48 11.55 -88.14 12.88
CA GLU A 48 12.26 -86.90 12.57
C GLU A 48 11.85 -86.35 11.18
N SER A 49 11.72 -87.22 10.18
CA SER A 49 11.32 -86.84 8.83
C SER A 49 9.87 -86.35 8.76
N ASP A 50 8.96 -86.97 9.52
CA ASP A 50 7.55 -86.58 9.59
C ASP A 50 7.39 -85.23 10.29
N ILE A 51 8.12 -85.02 11.39
CA ILE A 51 8.16 -83.72 12.09
C ILE A 51 8.71 -82.64 11.15
N LYS A 52 9.82 -82.91 10.44
CA LYS A 52 10.38 -81.96 9.47
C LYS A 52 9.40 -81.63 8.35
N ARG A 53 8.66 -82.61 7.82
CA ARG A 53 7.62 -82.38 6.80
C ARG A 53 6.47 -81.51 7.33
N HIS A 54 5.96 -81.82 8.52
CA HIS A 54 4.83 -81.11 9.10
C HIS A 54 5.15 -79.64 9.41
N TYR A 55 6.38 -79.36 9.86
CA TYR A 55 6.83 -77.98 10.10
C TYR A 55 7.22 -77.22 8.83
N SER A 56 7.62 -77.93 7.76
CA SER A 56 8.09 -77.27 6.53
C SER A 56 6.98 -76.91 5.54
N ARG A 57 5.81 -77.56 5.57
CA ARG A 57 4.86 -77.46 4.43
C ARG A 57 3.58 -76.67 4.64
N GLU A 58 2.96 -76.63 5.83
CA GLU A 58 1.58 -76.10 5.92
C GLU A 58 1.38 -75.08 7.05
N GLY A 59 1.66 -75.41 8.32
CA GLY A 59 1.29 -74.53 9.43
C GLY A 59 2.10 -73.21 9.54
N VAL A 60 3.37 -73.21 9.15
CA VAL A 60 4.25 -72.02 9.28
C VAL A 60 4.09 -71.08 8.09
N GLU A 61 3.94 -71.61 6.88
CA GLU A 61 3.74 -70.81 5.66
C GLU A 61 2.40 -70.08 5.67
N GLU A 62 1.32 -70.75 6.10
CA GLU A 62 -0.01 -70.16 6.16
C GLU A 62 -0.06 -69.02 7.18
N LYS A 63 0.44 -69.24 8.41
CA LYS A 63 0.56 -68.18 9.42
C LYS A 63 1.47 -67.04 9.00
N ARG A 64 2.55 -67.31 8.25
CA ARG A 64 3.39 -66.27 7.65
C ARG A 64 2.63 -65.43 6.62
N ARG A 65 1.78 -66.05 5.80
CA ARG A 65 0.92 -65.33 4.84
C ARG A 65 -0.12 -64.48 5.55
N GLU A 66 -0.77 -65.00 6.59
CA GLU A 66 -1.71 -64.23 7.41
C GLU A 66 -1.04 -63.05 8.11
N TYR A 67 0.10 -63.29 8.76
CA TYR A 67 0.92 -62.24 9.36
C TYR A 67 1.32 -61.18 8.33
N SER A 68 1.74 -61.59 7.13
CA SER A 68 2.08 -60.64 6.06
C SER A 68 0.88 -59.83 5.60
N LYS A 69 -0.34 -60.39 5.53
CA LYS A 69 -1.56 -59.65 5.17
C LYS A 69 -1.93 -58.64 6.25
N VAL A 70 -1.90 -59.03 7.51
CA VAL A 70 -2.17 -58.14 8.65
C VAL A 70 -1.13 -57.03 8.72
N ARG A 71 0.16 -57.36 8.55
CA ARG A 71 1.25 -56.38 8.53
C ARG A 71 1.11 -55.35 7.39
N LYS A 72 0.65 -55.78 6.20
CA LYS A 72 0.34 -54.86 5.11
C LYS A 72 -0.79 -53.90 5.48
N LYS A 73 -1.89 -54.42 6.04
CA LYS A 73 -3.01 -53.59 6.50
C LYS A 73 -2.59 -52.59 7.58
N VAL A 74 -1.79 -53.02 8.56
CA VAL A 74 -1.24 -52.13 9.60
C VAL A 74 -0.41 -51.03 8.96
N SER A 75 0.49 -51.37 8.02
CA SER A 75 1.31 -50.37 7.32
C SER A 75 0.48 -49.39 6.47
N GLU A 76 -0.59 -49.85 5.83
CA GLU A 76 -1.53 -48.99 5.10
C GLU A 76 -2.27 -48.04 6.06
N MET A 77 -2.71 -48.54 7.21
CA MET A 77 -3.41 -47.75 8.23
C MET A 77 -2.49 -46.73 8.89
N GLU A 78 -1.23 -47.08 9.15
CA GLU A 78 -0.20 -46.16 9.65
C GLU A 78 0.09 -45.03 8.65
N ARG A 79 0.12 -45.33 7.35
CA ARG A 79 0.25 -44.29 6.31
C ARG A 79 -0.96 -43.36 6.29
N ALA A 80 -2.17 -43.91 6.31
CA ALA A 80 -3.39 -43.10 6.34
C ALA A 80 -3.48 -42.24 7.61
N LEU A 81 -3.03 -42.76 8.77
CA LEU A 81 -2.96 -42.00 10.02
C LEU A 81 -2.00 -40.82 9.88
N ASN A 82 -0.79 -41.05 9.36
CA ASN A 82 0.20 -40.00 9.14
C ASN A 82 -0.28 -38.94 8.13
N GLU A 83 -0.97 -39.34 7.07
CA GLU A 83 -1.59 -38.41 6.12
C GLU A 83 -2.64 -37.53 6.81
N LEU A 84 -3.52 -38.13 7.62
CA LEU A 84 -4.56 -37.41 8.34
C LEU A 84 -3.99 -36.49 9.43
N GLU A 85 -2.94 -36.91 10.14
CA GLU A 85 -2.23 -36.07 11.12
C GLU A 85 -1.57 -34.86 10.44
N ASN A 86 -0.98 -35.06 9.26
CA ASN A 86 -0.41 -33.96 8.49
C ASN A 86 -1.49 -32.98 8.00
N GLU A 87 -2.64 -33.47 7.56
CA GLU A 87 -3.78 -32.61 7.21
C GLU A 87 -4.32 -31.83 8.41
N LEU A 88 -4.45 -32.49 9.56
CA LEU A 88 -4.90 -31.86 10.81
C LEU A 88 -3.93 -30.74 11.22
N ASN A 89 -2.63 -31.00 11.17
CA ASN A 89 -1.61 -29.99 11.50
C ASN A 89 -1.69 -28.79 10.54
N LYS A 90 -1.82 -29.03 9.23
CA LYS A 90 -2.01 -27.94 8.24
C LYS A 90 -3.24 -27.10 8.57
N ARG A 91 -4.37 -27.74 8.88
CA ARG A 91 -5.62 -27.02 9.24
C ARG A 91 -5.51 -26.26 10.55
N ASN A 92 -4.78 -26.78 11.53
CA ASN A 92 -4.51 -26.06 12.78
C ASN A 92 -3.65 -24.82 12.55
N TYR A 93 -2.62 -24.90 11.71
CA TYR A 93 -1.82 -23.73 11.33
C TYR A 93 -2.63 -22.68 10.57
N GLU A 94 -3.50 -23.10 9.64
CA GLU A 94 -4.41 -22.20 8.93
C GLU A 94 -5.39 -21.51 9.89
N LEU A 95 -5.94 -22.24 10.87
CA LEU A 95 -6.80 -21.69 11.91
C LEU A 95 -6.08 -20.65 12.76
N GLU A 96 -4.87 -20.96 13.26
CA GLU A 96 -4.10 -20.01 14.07
C GLU A 96 -3.73 -18.73 13.29
N TYR A 97 -3.41 -18.88 12.00
CA TYR A 97 -3.17 -17.74 11.12
C TYR A 97 -4.42 -16.88 10.95
N LEU A 98 -5.58 -17.50 10.66
CA LEU A 98 -6.86 -16.79 10.52
C LEU A 98 -7.29 -16.11 11.82
N GLU A 99 -7.07 -16.74 12.97
CA GLU A 99 -7.36 -16.14 14.28
C GLU A 99 -6.54 -14.88 14.53
N LYS A 100 -5.23 -14.90 14.23
CA LYS A 100 -4.37 -13.71 14.30
C LYS A 100 -4.82 -12.63 13.32
N GLU A 101 -5.18 -13.00 12.10
CA GLU A 101 -5.68 -12.05 11.10
C GLU A 101 -6.98 -11.37 11.57
N ILE A 102 -7.92 -12.14 12.11
CA ILE A 102 -9.18 -11.62 12.70
C ILE A 102 -8.87 -10.68 13.87
N GLU A 103 -7.92 -11.01 14.75
CA GLU A 103 -7.53 -10.15 15.86
C GLU A 103 -6.97 -8.81 15.36
N THR A 104 -6.09 -8.84 14.36
CA THR A 104 -5.52 -7.61 13.77
C THR A 104 -6.60 -6.74 13.12
N LYS A 105 -7.53 -7.36 12.37
CA LYS A 105 -8.64 -6.64 11.71
C LYS A 105 -9.64 -6.09 12.71
N THR A 106 -9.84 -6.76 13.84
CA THR A 106 -10.70 -6.27 14.92
C THR A 106 -10.11 -5.02 15.56
N LYS A 107 -8.80 -5.02 15.87
CA LYS A 107 -8.08 -3.84 16.38
C LYS A 107 -8.09 -2.68 15.39
N GLU A 108 -7.91 -2.96 14.10
CA GLU A 108 -7.99 -1.94 13.04
C GLU A 108 -9.40 -1.32 12.96
N LYS A 109 -10.45 -2.14 13.05
CA LYS A 109 -11.84 -1.67 13.08
C LYS A 109 -12.13 -0.80 14.30
N GLU A 110 -11.67 -1.19 15.49
CA GLU A 110 -11.85 -0.40 16.72
C GLU A 110 -11.20 0.97 16.59
N TYR A 111 -9.93 1.02 16.14
CA TYR A 111 -9.22 2.27 15.89
C TYR A 111 -9.95 3.17 14.88
N LEU A 112 -10.41 2.61 13.76
CA LEU A 112 -11.15 3.38 12.75
C LEU A 112 -12.49 3.90 13.31
N THR A 113 -13.15 3.13 14.18
CA THR A 113 -14.41 3.54 14.81
C THR A 113 -14.19 4.72 15.75
N GLU A 114 -13.17 4.67 16.61
CA GLU A 114 -12.78 5.80 17.46
C GLU A 114 -12.39 7.04 16.64
N ARG A 115 -11.67 6.84 15.52
CA ARG A 115 -11.29 7.94 14.63
C ARG A 115 -12.51 8.60 14.01
N VAL A 116 -13.49 7.83 13.55
CA VAL A 116 -14.75 8.34 13.00
C VAL A 116 -15.53 9.13 14.05
N GLU A 117 -15.60 8.66 15.30
CA GLU A 117 -16.24 9.40 16.39
C GLU A 117 -15.55 10.73 16.68
N SER A 118 -14.20 10.75 16.69
CA SER A 118 -13.44 11.99 16.88
C SER A 118 -13.71 13.01 15.77
N LEU A 119 -13.74 12.57 14.52
CA LEU A 119 -14.01 13.44 13.36
C LEU A 119 -15.45 13.96 13.37
N LYS A 120 -16.42 13.16 13.82
CA LYS A 120 -17.80 13.62 13.97
C LYS A 120 -17.91 14.77 14.98
N LYS A 121 -17.22 14.68 16.13
CA LYS A 121 -17.17 15.76 17.12
C LYS A 121 -16.53 17.03 16.55
N GLU A 122 -15.42 16.89 15.82
CA GLU A 122 -14.74 18.02 15.18
C GLU A 122 -15.63 18.71 14.12
N ILE A 123 -16.40 17.93 13.35
CA ILE A 123 -17.38 18.46 12.40
C ILE A 123 -18.52 19.21 13.12
N GLU A 124 -19.03 18.68 14.23
CA GLU A 124 -20.06 19.37 15.03
C GLU A 124 -19.54 20.70 15.57
N GLU A 125 -18.32 20.73 16.13
CA GLU A 125 -17.67 21.95 16.61
C GLU A 125 -17.50 22.98 15.49
N LEU A 126 -17.01 22.58 14.32
CA LEU A 126 -16.86 23.46 13.16
C LEU A 126 -18.21 23.99 12.65
N ASN A 127 -19.27 23.18 12.67
CA ASN A 127 -20.61 23.62 12.29
C ASN A 127 -21.16 24.66 13.27
N THR A 128 -21.01 24.45 14.58
CA THR A 128 -21.43 25.45 15.58
C THR A 128 -20.64 26.76 15.44
N PHE A 129 -19.34 26.68 15.17
CA PHE A 129 -18.50 27.85 14.92
C PHE A 129 -18.97 28.61 13.67
N LYS A 130 -19.20 27.89 12.56
CA LYS A 130 -19.75 28.46 11.32
C LYS A 130 -21.08 29.17 11.54
N GLU A 131 -22.01 28.57 12.28
CA GLU A 131 -23.30 29.20 12.59
C GLU A 131 -23.15 30.47 13.41
N LYS A 132 -22.23 30.49 14.38
CA LYS A 132 -21.91 31.68 15.16
C LYS A 132 -21.35 32.80 14.28
N THR A 133 -20.38 32.49 13.43
CA THR A 133 -19.80 33.46 12.49
C THR A 133 -20.84 34.00 11.52
N LEU A 134 -21.73 33.15 10.99
CA LEU A 134 -22.83 33.59 10.11
C LEU A 134 -23.80 34.55 10.81
N LYS A 135 -24.09 34.33 12.09
CA LYS A 135 -24.89 35.29 12.88
C LYS A 135 -24.17 36.62 13.07
N GLU A 136 -22.87 36.59 13.37
CA GLU A 136 -22.05 37.80 13.51
C GLU A 136 -22.00 38.61 12.21
N VAL A 137 -21.82 37.94 11.06
CA VAL A 137 -21.86 38.58 9.73
C VAL A 137 -23.21 39.25 9.48
N ARG A 138 -24.33 38.52 9.69
CA ARG A 138 -25.68 39.10 9.51
C ARG A 138 -25.91 40.33 10.41
N ASN A 139 -25.44 40.28 11.64
CA ASN A 139 -25.54 41.41 12.57
C ASN A 139 -24.70 42.61 12.11
N ALA A 140 -23.52 42.36 11.55
CA ALA A 140 -22.67 43.41 10.99
C ALA A 140 -23.30 44.03 9.74
N GLU A 141 -23.83 43.21 8.83
CA GLU A 141 -24.56 43.66 7.63
C GLU A 141 -25.77 44.54 7.99
N ALA A 142 -26.57 44.13 8.99
CA ALA A 142 -27.70 44.92 9.47
C ALA A 142 -27.27 46.28 10.03
N LYS A 143 -26.19 46.32 10.83
CA LYS A 143 -25.63 47.59 11.35
C LYS A 143 -25.12 48.49 10.22
N VAL A 144 -24.46 47.93 9.21
CA VAL A 144 -23.98 48.70 8.06
C VAL A 144 -25.17 49.32 7.32
N TYR A 145 -26.24 48.56 7.09
CA TYR A 145 -27.45 49.06 6.46
C TYR A 145 -28.10 50.21 7.25
N ASP A 146 -28.21 50.08 8.58
CA ASP A 146 -28.74 51.14 9.44
C ASP A 146 -27.87 52.40 9.41
N LEU A 147 -26.54 52.25 9.39
CA LEU A 147 -25.60 53.37 9.31
C LEU A 147 -25.68 54.08 7.95
N ILE A 148 -25.85 53.34 6.84
CA ILE A 148 -26.06 53.92 5.51
C ILE A 148 -27.34 54.77 5.51
N LYS A 149 -28.43 54.24 6.06
CA LYS A 149 -29.71 54.97 6.15
C LYS A 149 -29.61 56.23 7.01
N GLN A 150 -28.85 56.18 8.11
CA GLN A 150 -28.58 57.37 8.93
C GLN A 150 -27.75 58.40 8.17
N LYS A 151 -26.74 57.96 7.42
CA LYS A 151 -25.92 58.83 6.58
C LYS A 151 -26.77 59.54 5.52
N GLU A 152 -27.63 58.82 4.80
CA GLU A 152 -28.51 59.40 3.76
C GLU A 152 -29.43 60.49 4.35
N LYS A 153 -30.02 60.25 5.52
CA LYS A 153 -30.82 61.28 6.22
C LYS A 153 -30.02 62.52 6.57
N LEU A 154 -28.80 62.34 7.11
CA LEU A 154 -27.93 63.47 7.45
C LEU A 154 -27.50 64.25 6.20
N GLU A 155 -27.28 63.58 5.07
CA GLU A 155 -26.99 64.24 3.80
C GLU A 155 -28.18 65.07 3.29
N GLU A 156 -29.41 64.56 3.44
CA GLU A 156 -30.64 65.31 3.15
C GLU A 156 -30.79 66.54 4.07
N ASP A 157 -30.57 66.38 5.37
CA ASP A 157 -30.60 67.48 6.33
C ASP A 157 -29.54 68.55 6.00
N ILE A 158 -28.32 68.15 5.60
CA ILE A 158 -27.27 69.08 5.16
C ILE A 158 -27.72 69.86 3.92
N LEU A 159 -28.38 69.21 2.96
CA LEU A 159 -28.87 69.87 1.75
C LEU A 159 -29.94 70.91 2.09
N ASN A 160 -30.88 70.56 2.96
CA ASN A 160 -31.93 71.45 3.44
C ASN A 160 -31.36 72.67 4.18
N LEU A 161 -30.44 72.43 5.13
CA LEU A 161 -29.76 73.50 5.86
C LEU A 161 -28.95 74.42 4.94
N LYS A 162 -28.27 73.89 3.93
CA LYS A 162 -27.56 74.71 2.93
C LYS A 162 -28.51 75.59 2.12
N SER A 163 -29.69 75.06 1.76
CA SER A 163 -30.72 75.82 1.05
C SER A 163 -31.26 76.97 1.90
N GLU A 164 -31.60 76.71 3.17
CA GLU A 164 -32.04 77.74 4.13
C GLU A 164 -30.97 78.80 4.36
N LEU A 165 -29.72 78.39 4.58
CA LEU A 165 -28.58 79.30 4.72
C LEU A 165 -28.41 80.17 3.47
N GLY A 166 -28.59 79.61 2.28
CA GLY A 166 -28.55 80.34 1.02
C GLY A 166 -29.62 81.42 0.94
N LYS A 167 -30.87 81.10 1.32
CA LYS A 167 -31.98 82.07 1.37
C LYS A 167 -31.69 83.20 2.36
N LEU A 168 -31.26 82.87 3.58
CA LEU A 168 -30.92 83.86 4.60
C LEU A 168 -29.77 84.78 4.17
N LYS A 169 -28.76 84.25 3.47
CA LYS A 169 -27.66 85.07 2.92
C LYS A 169 -28.15 86.02 1.82
N MET A 170 -29.07 85.59 0.96
CA MET A 170 -29.67 86.48 -0.05
C MET A 170 -30.53 87.57 0.60
N GLU A 171 -31.30 87.23 1.63
CA GLU A 171 -32.04 88.21 2.43
C GLU A 171 -31.08 89.21 3.09
N GLU A 172 -30.01 88.74 3.73
CA GLU A 172 -28.98 89.58 4.32
C GLU A 172 -28.34 90.54 3.29
N GLU A 173 -27.96 90.05 2.11
CA GLU A 173 -27.42 90.89 1.04
C GLU A 173 -28.43 91.93 0.55
N SER A 174 -29.70 91.55 0.40
CA SER A 174 -30.74 92.48 -0.03
C SER A 174 -31.02 93.56 1.02
N LEU A 175 -31.02 93.19 2.30
CA LEU A 175 -31.11 94.13 3.41
C LEU A 175 -29.90 95.06 3.46
N LYS A 176 -28.68 94.55 3.30
CA LYS A 176 -27.46 95.37 3.22
C LYS A 176 -27.51 96.35 2.05
N LYS A 177 -27.96 95.93 0.87
CA LYS A 177 -28.17 96.81 -0.28
C LYS A 177 -29.21 97.89 0.01
N GLY A 178 -30.35 97.50 0.59
CA GLY A 178 -31.39 98.46 0.99
C GLY A 178 -30.91 99.44 2.07
N LEU A 179 -30.06 99.00 2.99
CA LEU A 179 -29.44 99.83 4.03
C LEU A 179 -28.47 100.82 3.38
N PHE A 180 -27.62 100.36 2.47
CA PHE A 180 -26.70 101.21 1.70
C PHE A 180 -27.45 102.23 0.83
N GLU A 181 -28.56 101.86 0.19
CA GLU A 181 -29.42 102.78 -0.55
C GLU A 181 -30.04 103.83 0.37
N LYS A 182 -30.52 103.42 1.56
CA LYS A 182 -31.06 104.35 2.55
C LYS A 182 -30.00 105.27 3.12
N GLU A 183 -28.79 104.79 3.41
CA GLU A 183 -27.65 105.61 3.83
C GLU A 183 -27.24 106.59 2.73
N LYS A 184 -27.16 106.13 1.48
CA LYS A 184 -26.91 107.01 0.33
C LYS A 184 -28.00 108.06 0.18
N ASN A 185 -29.27 107.69 0.34
CA ASN A 185 -30.39 108.64 0.30
C ASN A 185 -30.37 109.60 1.49
N LEU A 186 -29.96 109.14 2.67
CA LEU A 186 -29.78 109.98 3.85
C LEU A 186 -28.68 111.00 3.58
N ASN A 187 -27.51 110.56 3.09
CA ASN A 187 -26.42 111.44 2.70
C ASN A 187 -26.84 112.41 1.59
N LEU A 188 -27.63 111.96 0.59
CA LEU A 188 -28.19 112.84 -0.45
C LEU A 188 -29.22 113.82 0.09
N ILE A 189 -29.99 113.45 1.13
CA ILE A 189 -30.93 114.34 1.79
C ILE A 189 -30.20 115.32 2.69
N GLU A 190 -29.14 114.90 3.37
CA GLU A 190 -28.24 115.74 4.16
C GLU A 190 -27.50 116.72 3.24
N GLU A 191 -26.94 116.24 2.13
CA GLU A 191 -26.33 117.05 1.07
C GLU A 191 -27.39 117.92 0.37
N LYS A 192 -28.65 117.48 0.24
CA LYS A 192 -29.75 118.35 -0.21
C LYS A 192 -30.21 119.34 0.85
N ILE A 193 -30.08 119.07 2.14
CA ILE A 193 -30.37 120.01 3.23
C ILE A 193 -29.26 121.06 3.28
N GLU A 194 -28.00 120.63 3.14
CA GLU A 194 -26.81 121.47 3.03
C GLU A 194 -26.86 122.31 1.74
N ASN A 195 -27.21 121.69 0.61
CA ASN A 195 -27.50 122.38 -0.64
C ASN A 195 -28.81 123.19 -0.58
N LEU A 196 -29.84 122.85 0.19
CA LEU A 196 -31.03 123.72 0.36
C LEU A 196 -30.72 124.94 1.25
N SER A 197 -29.70 124.85 2.10
CA SER A 197 -29.09 126.01 2.75
C SER A 197 -28.18 126.82 1.83
N GLU A 198 -27.61 126.24 0.77
CA GLU A 198 -26.75 126.95 -0.21
C GLU A 198 -27.45 127.36 -1.54
N GLU A 199 -28.55 126.70 -1.93
CA GLU A 199 -29.31 126.85 -3.20
C GLU A 199 -30.61 127.66 -3.03
N LEU A 200 -30.61 128.63 -2.09
CA LEU A 200 -31.44 129.84 -2.24
C LEU A 200 -30.83 130.80 -3.30
N GLY A 201 -30.16 130.24 -4.31
CA GLY A 201 -29.40 130.94 -5.32
C GLY A 201 -29.08 130.08 -6.54
N LYS A 202 -29.99 130.12 -7.54
CA LYS A 202 -29.77 129.91 -9.00
C LYS A 202 -30.16 128.54 -9.61
N TYR A 203 -31.44 128.45 -10.00
CA TYR A 203 -32.02 128.00 -11.28
C TYR A 203 -31.30 126.99 -12.23
N LYS A 204 -32.12 125.99 -12.67
CA LYS A 204 -32.45 125.49 -14.04
C LYS A 204 -31.66 124.35 -14.76
N ASP A 205 -32.48 123.33 -15.12
CA ASP A 205 -32.60 122.57 -16.39
C ASP A 205 -31.74 121.33 -16.73
N LEU A 206 -32.47 120.27 -17.20
CA LEU A 206 -32.15 119.14 -18.12
C LEU A 206 -31.42 117.90 -17.55
N ASP A 207 -31.58 116.65 -18.02
CA ASP A 207 -32.54 115.91 -18.87
C ASP A 207 -32.18 114.41 -18.74
N ILE A 208 -33.14 113.49 -18.92
CA ILE A 208 -33.00 112.04 -18.69
C ILE A 208 -32.58 111.33 -19.98
N LYS A 209 -31.63 110.38 -19.90
CA LYS A 209 -31.38 109.40 -20.97
C LYS A 209 -31.52 107.95 -20.49
N GLU A 210 -32.55 107.31 -20.99
CA GLU A 210 -32.72 105.85 -21.04
C GLU A 210 -31.65 105.21 -21.94
N VAL A 211 -31.06 104.13 -21.46
CA VAL A 211 -30.32 103.16 -22.28
C VAL A 211 -31.17 101.90 -22.36
N VAL A 212 -31.96 101.80 -23.43
CA VAL A 212 -32.62 100.55 -23.82
C VAL A 212 -31.73 99.85 -24.84
N GLU A 213 -30.84 99.00 -24.34
CA GLU A 213 -30.17 98.01 -25.16
C GLU A 213 -31.14 96.85 -25.46
N SER A 214 -31.02 96.27 -26.66
CA SER A 214 -32.01 95.39 -27.31
C SER A 214 -32.36 94.13 -26.51
N THR A 215 -33.34 94.25 -25.61
CA THR A 215 -33.96 93.12 -24.89
C THR A 215 -34.51 92.04 -25.83
N ALA A 216 -34.81 92.40 -27.09
CA ALA A 216 -35.36 91.49 -28.09
C ALA A 216 -34.36 90.40 -28.53
N LYS A 217 -33.09 90.74 -28.81
CA LYS A 217 -32.06 89.76 -29.23
C LYS A 217 -31.67 88.81 -28.09
N LEU A 218 -31.62 89.32 -26.86
CA LEU A 218 -31.36 88.52 -25.67
C LEU A 218 -32.49 87.52 -25.40
N LYS A 219 -33.76 87.91 -25.60
CA LYS A 219 -34.91 87.01 -25.47
C LYS A 219 -34.91 85.89 -26.51
N GLU A 220 -34.52 86.17 -27.74
CA GLU A 220 -34.43 85.15 -28.80
C GLU A 220 -33.33 84.11 -28.49
N ASN A 221 -32.15 84.58 -28.05
CA ASN A 221 -31.06 83.68 -27.65
C ASN A 221 -31.43 82.84 -26.42
N LEU A 222 -32.11 83.43 -25.44
CA LEU A 222 -32.58 82.73 -24.25
C LEU A 222 -33.60 81.64 -24.61
N LYS A 223 -34.47 81.90 -25.60
CA LYS A 223 -35.41 80.90 -26.11
C LYS A 223 -34.69 79.72 -26.80
N LYS A 224 -33.71 79.99 -27.68
CA LYS A 224 -32.93 78.94 -28.36
C LYS A 224 -32.16 78.05 -27.38
N VAL A 225 -31.46 78.67 -26.42
CA VAL A 225 -30.71 77.94 -25.38
C VAL A 225 -31.65 77.13 -24.49
N SER A 226 -32.83 77.66 -24.16
CA SER A 226 -33.84 76.94 -23.37
C SER A 226 -34.41 75.72 -24.12
N GLU A 227 -34.66 75.85 -25.42
CA GLU A 227 -35.09 74.72 -26.27
C GLU A 227 -33.99 73.65 -26.43
N GLU A 228 -32.72 74.04 -26.52
CA GLU A 228 -31.58 73.10 -26.52
C GLU A 228 -31.44 72.36 -25.18
N ILE A 229 -31.60 73.06 -24.06
CA ILE A 229 -31.61 72.44 -22.72
C ILE A 229 -32.78 71.47 -22.55
N GLN A 230 -33.97 71.79 -23.08
CA GLN A 230 -35.10 70.85 -23.07
C GLN A 230 -34.86 69.59 -23.90
N LYS A 231 -34.17 69.69 -25.05
CA LYS A 231 -33.82 68.53 -25.90
C LYS A 231 -32.84 67.56 -25.22
N LEU A 232 -32.00 68.04 -24.31
CA LEU A 232 -31.05 67.21 -23.54
C LEU A 232 -31.78 66.30 -22.53
N GLY A 233 -33.06 66.56 -22.24
CA GLY A 233 -33.84 65.76 -21.30
C GLY A 233 -33.33 65.89 -19.85
N SER A 234 -33.74 64.96 -19.00
CA SER A 234 -33.27 64.89 -17.61
C SER A 234 -31.80 64.45 -17.57
N ILE A 235 -30.90 65.38 -17.25
CA ILE A 235 -29.47 65.11 -17.07
C ILE A 235 -29.29 64.27 -15.79
N ASN A 236 -28.71 63.08 -15.94
CA ASN A 236 -28.37 62.24 -14.79
C ASN A 236 -27.06 62.71 -14.15
N PHE A 237 -27.16 63.55 -13.12
CA PHE A 237 -26.00 64.07 -12.39
C PHE A 237 -25.23 62.98 -11.61
N ARG A 238 -25.85 61.82 -11.34
CA ARG A 238 -25.19 60.67 -10.68
C ARG A 238 -24.37 59.81 -11.64
N ALA A 239 -24.52 60.00 -12.95
CA ALA A 239 -23.83 59.18 -13.94
C ALA A 239 -22.30 59.21 -13.80
N VAL A 240 -21.74 60.32 -13.33
CA VAL A 240 -20.29 60.46 -13.09
C VAL A 240 -19.87 59.61 -11.88
N GLU A 241 -20.60 59.70 -10.78
CA GLU A 241 -20.33 58.94 -9.55
C GLU A 241 -20.52 57.43 -9.77
N ASP A 242 -21.63 57.04 -10.42
CA ASP A 242 -21.93 55.64 -10.74
C ASP A 242 -20.86 55.05 -11.69
N TYR A 243 -20.39 55.84 -12.67
CA TYR A 243 -19.30 55.43 -13.56
C TYR A 243 -17.99 55.22 -12.80
N GLU A 244 -17.64 56.11 -11.87
CA GLU A 244 -16.43 55.96 -11.06
C GLU A 244 -16.50 54.74 -10.14
N GLU A 245 -17.65 54.45 -9.53
CA GLU A 245 -17.84 53.27 -8.69
C GLU A 245 -17.74 51.97 -9.50
N GLU A 246 -18.44 51.89 -10.64
CA GLU A 246 -18.38 50.72 -11.51
C GLU A 246 -17.00 50.54 -12.15
N LEU A 247 -16.30 51.63 -12.47
CA LEU A 247 -14.92 51.55 -12.95
C LEU A 247 -13.98 50.97 -11.89
N LYS A 248 -14.15 51.35 -10.61
CA LYS A 248 -13.39 50.73 -9.49
C LYS A 248 -13.68 49.24 -9.38
N ARG A 249 -14.96 48.84 -9.36
CA ARG A 249 -15.35 47.42 -9.30
C ARG A 249 -14.81 46.62 -10.49
N PHE A 250 -14.90 47.18 -11.69
CA PHE A 250 -14.35 46.58 -12.89
C PHE A 250 -12.84 46.36 -12.77
N ASN A 251 -12.10 47.35 -12.30
CA ASN A 251 -10.65 47.24 -12.11
C ASN A 251 -10.30 46.18 -11.06
N ASP A 252 -11.02 46.14 -9.93
CA ASP A 252 -10.84 45.12 -8.89
C ASP A 252 -11.08 43.70 -9.43
N TYR A 253 -12.16 43.49 -10.19
CA TYR A 253 -12.45 42.20 -10.81
C TYR A 253 -11.45 41.82 -11.89
N LYS A 254 -10.97 42.79 -12.67
CA LYS A 254 -9.94 42.58 -13.69
C LYS A 254 -8.63 42.14 -13.05
N GLU A 255 -8.22 42.75 -11.95
CA GLU A 255 -7.03 42.36 -11.19
C GLU A 255 -7.18 40.94 -10.61
N LYS A 256 -8.31 40.64 -9.97
CA LYS A 256 -8.61 39.29 -9.46
C LYS A 256 -8.61 38.23 -10.56
N GLN A 257 -9.20 38.54 -11.72
CA GLN A 257 -9.21 37.62 -12.86
C GLN A 257 -7.78 37.37 -13.37
N GLN A 258 -6.96 38.42 -13.47
CA GLN A 258 -5.58 38.30 -13.92
C GLN A 258 -4.77 37.42 -12.95
N LYS A 259 -4.93 37.63 -11.64
CA LYS A 259 -4.30 36.81 -10.60
C LYS A 259 -4.71 35.34 -10.70
N LEU A 260 -6.00 35.05 -10.85
CA LEU A 260 -6.49 33.68 -11.03
C LEU A 260 -5.95 33.01 -12.29
N LYS A 261 -5.79 33.76 -13.40
CA LYS A 261 -5.16 33.26 -14.62
C LYS A 261 -3.68 32.92 -14.40
N GLU A 262 -2.96 33.74 -13.66
CA GLU A 262 -1.55 33.51 -13.32
C GLU A 262 -1.39 32.29 -12.39
N GLU A 263 -2.23 32.18 -11.35
CA GLU A 263 -2.27 31.02 -10.45
C GLU A 263 -2.61 29.73 -11.22
N SER A 264 -3.61 29.78 -12.12
CA SER A 264 -3.96 28.64 -12.97
C SER A 264 -2.79 28.18 -13.86
N LYS A 265 -2.06 29.14 -14.46
CA LYS A 265 -0.85 28.83 -15.24
C LYS A 265 0.24 28.21 -14.38
N ALA A 266 0.46 28.74 -13.17
CA ALA A 266 1.45 28.21 -12.24
C ALA A 266 1.11 26.76 -11.82
N ILE A 267 -0.16 26.48 -11.52
CA ILE A 267 -0.62 25.11 -11.18
C ILE A 267 -0.42 24.16 -12.36
N LYS A 268 -0.79 24.56 -13.59
CA LYS A 268 -0.56 23.73 -14.78
C LYS A 268 0.91 23.41 -14.99
N LYS A 269 1.79 24.40 -14.82
CA LYS A 269 3.24 24.20 -14.91
C LYS A 269 3.75 23.24 -13.84
N LEU A 270 3.27 23.37 -12.59
CA LEU A 270 3.62 22.45 -11.51
C LEU A 270 3.18 21.01 -11.81
N ILE A 271 1.99 20.82 -12.39
CA ILE A 271 1.49 19.51 -12.82
C ILE A 271 2.43 18.93 -13.89
N GLU A 272 2.78 19.70 -14.92
CA GLU A 272 3.70 19.25 -15.98
C GLU A 272 5.09 18.90 -15.43
N GLU A 273 5.65 19.73 -14.53
CA GLU A 273 6.93 19.44 -13.88
C GLU A 273 6.87 18.16 -13.04
N THR A 274 5.76 17.96 -12.32
CA THR A 274 5.55 16.77 -11.48
C THR A 274 5.40 15.50 -12.33
N GLU A 275 4.62 15.54 -13.41
CA GLU A 275 4.47 14.41 -14.33
C GLU A 275 5.78 14.07 -15.03
N ASN A 276 6.56 15.07 -15.46
CA ASN A 276 7.88 14.85 -16.04
C ASN A 276 8.85 14.20 -15.04
N LYS A 277 8.85 14.66 -13.78
CA LYS A 277 9.68 14.09 -12.72
C LYS A 277 9.25 12.64 -12.40
N LYS A 278 7.95 12.39 -12.31
CA LYS A 278 7.37 11.05 -12.12
C LYS A 278 7.78 10.10 -13.25
N ARG A 279 7.62 10.52 -14.52
CA ARG A 279 8.04 9.73 -15.70
C ARG A 279 9.54 9.42 -15.67
N LYS A 280 10.37 10.42 -15.36
CA LYS A 280 11.83 10.23 -15.26
C LYS A 280 12.21 9.21 -14.19
N VAL A 281 11.69 9.37 -12.97
CA VAL A 281 11.98 8.44 -11.86
C VAL A 281 11.50 7.02 -12.18
N PHE A 282 10.31 6.89 -12.77
CA PHE A 282 9.79 5.59 -13.20
C PHE A 282 10.69 4.92 -14.24
N LEU A 283 11.05 5.63 -15.32
CA LEU A 283 11.88 5.08 -16.39
C LEU A 283 13.29 4.74 -15.91
N GLU A 284 13.88 5.54 -15.03
CA GLU A 284 15.17 5.23 -14.41
C GLU A 284 15.10 3.94 -13.58
N ALA A 285 14.07 3.78 -12.75
CA ALA A 285 13.83 2.58 -11.96
C ALA A 285 13.59 1.36 -12.85
N PHE A 286 12.67 1.48 -13.80
CA PHE A 286 12.33 0.43 -14.77
C PHE A 286 13.56 -0.07 -15.51
N ASN A 287 14.37 0.85 -16.06
CA ASN A 287 15.58 0.49 -16.81
C ASN A 287 16.68 -0.12 -15.94
N LYS A 288 16.77 0.24 -14.66
CA LYS A 288 17.70 -0.40 -13.73
C LYS A 288 17.26 -1.82 -13.39
N VAL A 289 15.99 -1.98 -13.00
CA VAL A 289 15.41 -3.30 -12.68
C VAL A 289 15.47 -4.23 -13.90
N ASN A 290 15.15 -3.74 -15.10
CA ASN A 290 15.19 -4.56 -16.33
C ASN A 290 16.62 -5.02 -16.67
N ARG A 291 17.63 -4.18 -16.43
CA ARG A 291 19.05 -4.58 -16.59
C ARG A 291 19.47 -5.64 -15.57
N SER A 292 19.09 -5.47 -14.30
CA SER A 292 19.36 -6.48 -13.27
C SER A 292 18.66 -7.80 -13.56
N LEU A 293 17.38 -7.75 -13.96
CA LEU A 293 16.59 -8.93 -14.34
C LEU A 293 17.28 -9.72 -15.46
N LYS A 294 17.69 -9.05 -16.54
CA LYS A 294 18.40 -9.69 -17.67
C LYS A 294 19.64 -10.45 -17.20
N ARG A 295 20.44 -9.83 -16.33
CA ARG A 295 21.67 -10.41 -15.80
C ARG A 295 21.40 -11.60 -14.87
N ILE A 296 20.49 -11.43 -13.92
CA ILE A 296 20.16 -12.44 -12.90
C ILE A 296 19.50 -13.66 -13.55
N PHE A 297 18.54 -13.44 -14.47
CA PHE A 297 17.89 -14.55 -15.17
C PHE A 297 18.89 -15.34 -16.03
N SER A 298 19.82 -14.67 -16.71
CA SER A 298 20.85 -15.33 -17.51
C SER A 298 21.82 -16.17 -16.65
N PHE A 299 22.05 -15.75 -15.40
CA PHE A 299 22.85 -16.51 -14.43
C PHE A 299 22.10 -17.76 -13.95
N LEU A 300 20.84 -17.60 -13.53
CA LEU A 300 20.01 -18.69 -13.03
C LEU A 300 19.70 -19.71 -14.14
N SER A 301 19.40 -19.25 -15.36
CA SER A 301 19.11 -20.10 -16.53
C SER A 301 20.09 -19.82 -17.69
N PRO A 302 21.21 -20.56 -17.79
CA PRO A 302 22.21 -20.35 -18.83
C PRO A 302 21.64 -20.53 -20.23
N GLY A 303 21.81 -19.52 -21.07
CA GLY A 303 21.23 -19.49 -22.41
C GLY A 303 19.76 -19.04 -22.47
N GLY A 304 19.15 -18.79 -21.31
CA GLY A 304 17.85 -18.12 -21.19
C GLY A 304 17.99 -16.59 -21.19
N LYS A 305 16.90 -15.89 -21.53
CA LYS A 305 16.80 -14.42 -21.46
C LYS A 305 15.46 -14.03 -20.83
N ALA A 306 15.43 -12.97 -20.05
CA ALA A 306 14.19 -12.37 -19.56
C ALA A 306 14.24 -10.86 -19.71
N GLU A 307 13.12 -10.24 -20.05
CA GLU A 307 13.02 -8.80 -20.26
C GLU A 307 11.62 -8.28 -19.88
N MET A 308 11.60 -7.12 -19.23
CA MET A 308 10.39 -6.33 -19.04
C MET A 308 10.18 -5.39 -20.23
N LEU A 309 8.95 -5.36 -20.74
CA LEU A 309 8.50 -4.49 -21.82
C LEU A 309 7.35 -3.61 -21.30
N LEU A 310 7.33 -2.36 -21.75
CA LEU A 310 6.20 -1.46 -21.51
C LEU A 310 5.19 -1.65 -22.65
N ASP A 311 3.91 -1.78 -22.32
CA ASP A 311 2.85 -1.84 -23.33
C ASP A 311 2.81 -0.57 -24.18
N ASN A 312 3.08 0.58 -23.55
CA ASN A 312 3.17 1.87 -24.21
C ASN A 312 4.45 2.63 -23.76
N PRO A 313 5.50 2.68 -24.60
CA PRO A 313 6.73 3.42 -24.28
C PRO A 313 6.56 4.95 -24.21
N GLU A 314 5.60 5.52 -24.95
CA GLU A 314 5.37 6.96 -25.00
C GLU A 314 4.64 7.45 -23.74
N ASP A 315 3.68 6.67 -23.24
CA ASP A 315 3.00 6.89 -21.97
C ASP A 315 3.03 5.63 -21.08
N PRO A 316 4.10 5.46 -20.27
CA PRO A 316 4.30 4.27 -19.45
C PRO A 316 3.22 4.03 -18.38
N PHE A 317 2.40 5.04 -18.06
CA PHE A 317 1.34 4.94 -17.06
C PHE A 317 -0.03 4.59 -17.65
N SER A 318 -0.18 4.68 -18.98
CA SER A 318 -1.43 4.32 -19.67
C SER A 318 -1.59 2.82 -19.91
N GLY A 319 -0.52 2.02 -19.72
CA GLY A 319 -0.50 0.58 -19.97
C GLY A 319 0.17 -0.21 -18.85
N GLY A 320 0.37 -1.51 -19.08
CA GLY A 320 1.02 -2.42 -18.15
C GLY A 320 2.51 -2.63 -18.43
N ILE A 321 3.11 -3.47 -17.57
CA ILE A 321 4.45 -4.01 -17.75
C ILE A 321 4.30 -5.50 -18.05
N GLN A 322 4.86 -5.94 -19.18
CA GLN A 322 4.89 -7.34 -19.56
C GLN A 322 6.27 -7.93 -19.26
N LEU A 323 6.29 -9.08 -18.59
CA LEU A 323 7.49 -9.88 -18.39
C LEU A 323 7.55 -10.97 -19.46
N THR A 324 8.54 -10.88 -20.34
CA THR A 324 8.80 -11.85 -21.40
C THR A 324 10.03 -12.69 -21.05
N VAL A 325 9.95 -13.99 -21.28
CA VAL A 325 11.04 -14.92 -20.98
C VAL A 325 11.27 -15.84 -22.16
N LYS A 326 12.53 -16.07 -22.48
CA LYS A 326 12.99 -17.01 -23.49
C LYS A 326 13.88 -18.05 -22.82
N PRO A 327 13.34 -19.23 -22.45
CA PRO A 327 14.13 -20.33 -21.91
C PRO A 327 15.13 -20.89 -22.95
N ARG A 328 16.14 -21.63 -22.48
CA ARG A 328 17.17 -22.21 -23.35
C ARG A 328 16.53 -23.12 -24.41
N GLY A 329 16.72 -22.78 -25.68
CA GLY A 329 16.26 -23.59 -26.82
C GLY A 329 14.75 -23.51 -27.11
N LYS A 330 14.00 -22.61 -26.45
CA LYS A 330 12.58 -22.36 -26.71
C LYS A 330 12.36 -20.95 -27.29
N ASP A 331 11.19 -20.73 -27.88
CA ASP A 331 10.73 -19.41 -28.30
C ASP A 331 10.35 -18.53 -27.12
N VAL A 332 10.14 -17.24 -27.39
CA VAL A 332 9.70 -16.27 -26.37
C VAL A 332 8.30 -16.67 -25.88
N GLN A 333 8.15 -16.78 -24.57
CA GLN A 333 6.89 -17.14 -23.92
C GLN A 333 6.46 -16.02 -22.96
N TYR A 334 5.16 -15.79 -22.95
CA TYR A 334 4.50 -14.99 -21.91
C TYR A 334 4.40 -15.82 -20.63
N LEU A 335 4.36 -15.13 -19.48
CA LEU A 335 4.37 -15.77 -18.18
C LEU A 335 3.32 -16.89 -18.05
N GLU A 336 2.10 -16.67 -18.59
CA GLU A 336 0.99 -17.62 -18.54
C GLU A 336 1.31 -18.98 -19.18
N ALA A 337 2.09 -18.96 -20.27
CA ALA A 337 2.43 -20.12 -21.08
C ALA A 337 3.67 -20.90 -20.58
N MET A 338 4.30 -20.45 -19.49
CA MET A 338 5.53 -21.05 -18.94
C MET A 338 5.24 -22.23 -18.00
N SER A 339 6.20 -23.16 -17.89
CA SER A 339 6.15 -24.25 -16.90
C SER A 339 6.33 -23.74 -15.46
N GLY A 340 5.92 -24.52 -14.46
CA GLY A 340 6.00 -24.14 -13.05
C GLY A 340 7.42 -23.72 -12.61
N GLY A 341 8.45 -24.50 -12.94
CA GLY A 341 9.84 -24.17 -12.61
C GLY A 341 10.36 -22.92 -13.33
N GLU A 342 9.99 -22.72 -14.60
CA GLU A 342 10.41 -21.52 -15.34
C GLU A 342 9.70 -20.26 -14.83
N LYS A 343 8.43 -20.37 -14.40
CA LYS A 343 7.70 -19.29 -13.70
C LYS A 343 8.39 -18.91 -12.39
N THR A 344 8.76 -19.90 -11.57
CA THR A 344 9.47 -19.68 -10.31
C THR A 344 10.81 -18.98 -10.53
N LEU A 345 11.59 -19.40 -11.54
CA LEU A 345 12.85 -18.74 -11.89
C LEU A 345 12.67 -17.30 -12.36
N ALA A 346 11.65 -17.03 -13.18
CA ALA A 346 11.35 -15.68 -13.65
C ALA A 346 10.95 -14.77 -12.48
N ALA A 347 10.10 -15.25 -11.57
CA ALA A 347 9.67 -14.53 -10.38
C ALA A 347 10.84 -14.25 -9.43
N LEU A 348 11.65 -15.25 -9.11
CA LEU A 348 12.84 -15.08 -8.28
C LEU A 348 13.82 -14.09 -8.90
N SER A 349 14.05 -14.17 -10.21
CA SER A 349 14.91 -13.22 -10.92
C SER A 349 14.41 -11.78 -10.80
N LEU A 350 13.10 -11.56 -10.86
CA LEU A 350 12.49 -10.24 -10.67
C LEU A 350 12.64 -9.75 -9.23
N ILE A 351 12.42 -10.63 -8.24
CA ILE A 351 12.60 -10.29 -6.81
C ILE A 351 14.04 -9.87 -6.55
N PHE A 352 15.03 -10.65 -7.01
CA PHE A 352 16.45 -10.29 -6.88
C PHE A 352 16.80 -9.01 -7.67
N ALA A 353 16.16 -8.75 -8.82
CA ALA A 353 16.38 -7.51 -9.56
C ALA A 353 15.84 -6.27 -8.82
N LEU A 354 14.67 -6.41 -8.17
CA LEU A 354 14.10 -5.38 -7.30
C LEU A 354 14.97 -5.17 -6.06
N GLN A 355 15.52 -6.26 -5.51
CA GLN A 355 16.47 -6.25 -4.39
C GLN A 355 17.69 -5.39 -4.68
N GLU A 356 18.30 -5.56 -5.85
CA GLU A 356 19.47 -4.77 -6.26
C GLU A 356 19.17 -3.30 -6.46
N TYR A 357 17.95 -2.98 -6.90
CA TYR A 357 17.53 -1.59 -7.05
C TYR A 357 17.26 -0.92 -5.70
N LYS A 358 16.64 -1.66 -4.77
CA LYS A 358 16.29 -1.17 -3.43
C LYS A 358 16.52 -2.28 -2.39
N PRO A 359 17.72 -2.33 -1.78
CA PRO A 359 18.04 -3.36 -0.79
C PRO A 359 17.27 -3.12 0.51
N SER A 360 16.83 -4.23 1.10
CA SER A 360 16.16 -4.34 2.40
C SER A 360 17.12 -5.03 3.39
N PRO A 361 16.98 -4.76 4.70
CA PRO A 361 17.88 -5.32 5.70
C PRO A 361 17.76 -6.85 5.84
N PHE A 362 16.59 -7.43 5.58
CA PHE A 362 16.39 -8.87 5.60
C PHE A 362 15.38 -9.35 4.54
N TYR A 363 15.49 -10.63 4.20
CA TYR A 363 14.63 -11.35 3.26
C TYR A 363 14.22 -12.69 3.86
N TYR A 364 12.95 -13.05 3.71
CA TYR A 364 12.38 -14.33 4.13
C TYR A 364 11.83 -15.06 2.91
N PHE A 365 12.35 -16.26 2.63
CA PHE A 365 11.89 -17.13 1.55
C PHE A 365 11.37 -18.44 2.12
N ASP A 366 10.18 -18.83 1.70
CA ASP A 366 9.51 -20.04 2.16
C ASP A 366 9.25 -20.98 0.98
N GLU A 367 9.91 -22.14 0.97
CA GLU A 367 9.81 -23.20 -0.06
C GLU A 367 9.87 -22.71 -1.51
N VAL A 368 10.60 -21.62 -1.76
CA VAL A 368 10.69 -20.98 -3.07
C VAL A 368 11.35 -21.86 -4.15
N ASP A 369 11.98 -22.95 -3.73
CA ASP A 369 12.66 -23.94 -4.55
C ASP A 369 11.84 -25.21 -4.82
N ALA A 370 10.60 -25.31 -4.32
CA ALA A 370 9.75 -26.50 -4.46
C ALA A 370 9.60 -26.98 -5.92
N HIS A 371 9.45 -26.05 -6.87
CA HIS A 371 9.23 -26.34 -8.30
C HIS A 371 10.50 -26.28 -9.16
N LEU A 372 11.68 -26.09 -8.57
CA LEU A 372 12.94 -26.04 -9.32
C LEU A 372 13.51 -27.44 -9.55
N ASP A 373 14.34 -27.65 -10.57
CA ASP A 373 15.19 -28.83 -10.63
C ASP A 373 16.44 -28.64 -9.73
N GLU A 374 17.22 -29.68 -9.48
CA GLU A 374 18.42 -29.59 -8.63
C GLU A 374 19.43 -28.55 -9.15
N VAL A 375 19.62 -28.47 -10.46
CA VAL A 375 20.59 -27.57 -11.09
C VAL A 375 20.22 -26.11 -10.85
N ASN A 376 18.95 -25.76 -11.03
CA ASN A 376 18.46 -24.41 -10.82
C ASN A 376 18.34 -24.08 -9.32
N ALA A 377 17.92 -25.04 -8.48
CA ALA A 377 17.91 -24.89 -7.02
C ALA A 377 19.31 -24.57 -6.48
N LYS A 378 20.35 -25.28 -6.96
CA LYS A 378 21.74 -24.99 -6.60
C LYS A 378 22.15 -23.55 -6.91
N LYS A 379 21.81 -23.05 -8.10
CA LYS A 379 22.14 -21.67 -8.51
C LYS A 379 21.39 -20.61 -7.73
N VAL A 380 20.15 -20.89 -7.36
CA VAL A 380 19.39 -20.02 -6.45
C VAL A 380 20.10 -19.99 -5.09
N GLY A 381 20.56 -21.13 -4.57
CA GLY A 381 21.38 -21.18 -3.35
C GLY A 381 22.69 -20.38 -3.46
N GLU A 382 23.44 -20.53 -4.56
CA GLU A 382 24.65 -19.76 -4.84
C GLU A 382 24.38 -18.25 -4.89
N LEU A 383 23.29 -17.83 -5.53
CA LEU A 383 22.89 -16.43 -5.61
C LEU A 383 22.50 -15.87 -4.24
N ILE A 384 21.72 -16.62 -3.45
CA ILE A 384 21.35 -16.25 -2.08
C ILE A 384 22.61 -16.07 -1.23
N ARG A 385 23.58 -16.99 -1.35
CA ARG A 385 24.87 -16.92 -0.65
C ARG A 385 25.71 -15.71 -1.04
N GLU A 386 25.69 -15.33 -2.30
CA GLU A 386 26.36 -14.11 -2.75
C GLU A 386 25.69 -12.88 -2.15
N LYS A 387 24.35 -12.80 -2.24
CA LYS A 387 23.56 -11.67 -1.74
C LYS A 387 23.52 -11.58 -0.22
N SER A 388 23.74 -12.67 0.49
CA SER A 388 23.77 -12.68 1.96
C SER A 388 24.95 -11.89 2.55
N LYS A 389 25.91 -11.48 1.73
CA LYS A 389 27.00 -10.57 2.13
C LYS A 389 26.51 -9.14 2.39
N GLU A 390 25.39 -8.75 1.81
CA GLU A 390 24.85 -7.38 1.86
C GLU A 390 23.54 -7.29 2.66
N ALA A 391 22.80 -8.41 2.81
CA ALA A 391 21.54 -8.47 3.54
C ALA A 391 21.35 -9.81 4.26
N GLN A 392 20.49 -9.86 5.27
CA GLN A 392 20.20 -11.11 5.97
C GLN A 392 19.17 -11.94 5.21
N PHE A 393 19.45 -13.22 4.97
CA PHE A 393 18.51 -14.16 4.36
C PHE A 393 18.07 -15.22 5.36
N ILE A 394 16.76 -15.43 5.45
CA ILE A 394 16.12 -16.53 6.16
C ILE A 394 15.39 -17.36 5.12
N VAL A 395 15.78 -18.61 4.95
CA VAL A 395 15.23 -19.49 3.91
C VAL A 395 14.71 -20.76 4.57
N VAL A 396 13.44 -21.07 4.33
CA VAL A 396 12.81 -22.34 4.67
C VAL A 396 12.81 -23.18 3.41
N THR A 397 13.44 -24.36 3.49
CA THR A 397 13.55 -25.30 2.36
C THR A 397 13.64 -26.72 2.89
N LEU A 398 13.08 -27.65 2.12
CA LEU A 398 13.24 -29.09 2.32
C LEU A 398 14.37 -29.67 1.45
N ARG A 399 15.02 -28.86 0.61
CA ARG A 399 16.07 -29.30 -0.29
C ARG A 399 17.44 -29.13 0.33
N GLU A 400 18.13 -30.24 0.52
CA GLU A 400 19.50 -30.29 1.03
C GLU A 400 20.47 -29.42 0.22
N VAL A 401 20.29 -29.39 -1.11
CA VAL A 401 21.13 -28.58 -2.01
C VAL A 401 21.07 -27.09 -1.66
N VAL A 402 19.90 -26.53 -1.35
CA VAL A 402 19.77 -25.10 -0.99
C VAL A 402 20.24 -24.87 0.45
N ALA A 403 19.89 -25.79 1.37
CA ALA A 403 20.34 -25.74 2.76
C ALA A 403 21.87 -25.78 2.88
N SER A 404 22.56 -26.43 1.94
CA SER A 404 24.03 -26.54 1.93
C SER A 404 24.78 -25.21 1.84
N PHE A 405 24.11 -24.15 1.39
CA PHE A 405 24.67 -22.80 1.28
C PHE A 405 24.49 -21.94 2.54
N ALA A 406 23.78 -22.43 3.57
CA ALA A 406 23.50 -21.69 4.78
C ALA A 406 24.71 -21.64 5.74
N ASP A 407 24.91 -20.49 6.43
CA ASP A 407 25.90 -20.41 7.52
C ASP A 407 25.44 -21.13 8.79
N LYS A 408 24.13 -21.18 9.00
CA LYS A 408 23.48 -21.75 10.17
C LYS A 408 22.20 -22.43 9.73
N ILE A 409 21.98 -23.65 10.19
CA ILE A 409 20.72 -24.37 9.99
C ILE A 409 19.92 -24.34 11.29
N ILE A 410 18.65 -23.97 11.16
CA ILE A 410 17.65 -24.03 12.22
C ILE A 410 16.73 -25.19 11.88
N GLY A 411 16.75 -26.22 12.71
CA GLY A 411 15.85 -27.36 12.60
C GLY A 411 14.59 -27.12 13.41
N VAL A 412 13.45 -27.54 12.87
CA VAL A 412 12.17 -27.56 13.57
C VAL A 412 11.70 -29.01 13.64
N SER A 413 11.38 -29.49 14.83
CA SER A 413 10.84 -30.84 15.06
C SER A 413 9.54 -30.73 15.83
N SER A 414 8.51 -31.46 15.40
CA SER A 414 7.28 -31.61 16.16
C SER A 414 7.36 -32.87 17.00
N ARG A 415 7.28 -32.75 18.34
CA ARG A 415 7.15 -33.89 19.26
C ARG A 415 5.94 -33.65 20.15
N GLY A 416 4.99 -34.58 20.11
CA GLY A 416 3.77 -34.50 20.93
C GLY A 416 2.90 -33.26 20.63
N GLY A 417 2.88 -32.79 19.38
CA GLY A 417 2.09 -31.61 18.98
C GLY A 417 2.70 -30.26 19.36
N VAL A 418 3.91 -30.23 19.93
CA VAL A 418 4.68 -29.02 20.21
C VAL A 418 5.83 -28.90 19.23
N SER A 419 5.96 -27.74 18.58
CA SER A 419 7.08 -27.42 17.71
C SER A 419 8.28 -26.97 18.54
N GLU A 420 9.35 -27.75 18.53
CA GLU A 420 10.63 -27.42 19.14
C GLU A 420 11.62 -26.95 18.07
N VAL A 421 12.33 -25.86 18.37
CA VAL A 421 13.34 -25.27 17.48
C VAL A 421 14.73 -25.58 18.04
N PHE A 422 15.62 -26.09 17.21
CA PHE A 422 16.99 -26.40 17.59
C PHE A 422 17.98 -25.87 16.56
N PHE A 423 19.17 -25.49 17.04
CA PHE A 423 20.25 -24.98 16.19
C PHE A 423 21.22 -26.13 15.89
N LEU A 424 21.44 -26.41 14.61
CA LEU A 424 22.43 -27.39 14.18
C LEU A 424 23.79 -26.70 14.02
N LYS A 425 24.85 -27.32 14.58
CA LYS A 425 26.23 -26.89 14.33
C LYS A 425 26.66 -27.39 12.94
N ASN A 426 27.48 -26.60 12.27
CA ASN A 426 27.93 -26.83 10.90
C ASN A 426 28.77 -28.12 10.69
N GLU A 427 29.10 -28.85 11.77
CA GLU A 427 29.80 -30.15 11.72
C GLU A 427 28.89 -31.27 11.17
N ALA A 428 27.58 -31.21 11.40
CA ALA A 428 26.61 -32.19 10.88
C ALA A 428 26.41 -32.07 9.35
N LEU A 429 26.79 -30.94 8.76
CA LEU A 429 26.74 -30.72 7.32
C LEU A 429 27.81 -31.53 6.57
N GLU A 430 28.95 -31.84 7.21
CA GLU A 430 29.98 -32.71 6.60
C GLU A 430 29.53 -34.16 6.47
N GLU A 431 28.63 -34.64 7.33
CA GLU A 431 28.05 -35.98 7.23
C GLU A 431 26.96 -36.04 6.17
N ILE A 432 26.07 -35.04 6.09
CA ILE A 432 25.02 -34.98 5.07
C ILE A 432 25.61 -34.78 3.65
N ILE A 433 26.65 -33.95 3.51
CA ILE A 433 27.38 -33.77 2.23
C ILE A 433 28.17 -35.04 1.82
N LYS A 434 28.51 -35.94 2.75
CA LYS A 434 29.20 -37.21 2.42
C LYS A 434 28.26 -38.30 1.93
N GLU A 435 26.96 -38.20 2.22
CA GLU A 435 25.95 -39.20 1.85
C GLU A 435 25.12 -38.82 0.61
N ALA A 436 25.13 -37.55 0.19
CA ALA A 436 24.55 -37.05 -1.07
C ALA A 436 25.61 -36.94 -2.19
#